data_AF-A0A948XE96-F1
#
_entry.id   AF-A0A948XE96-F1
#
_cell.length_a   1.000
_cell.length_b   1.000
_cell.length_c   1.000
_cell.angle_alpha   90.00
_cell.angle_beta   90.00
_cell.angle_gamma   90.00
#
_symmetry.space_group_name_H-M   'P 1'
#
loop_
_entity.id
_entity.type
_entity.pdbx_description
1 polymer ?
#
loop_
_entity_poly.entity_id
_entity_poly.type
_entity_poly.pdbx_seq_one_letter_code
_entity_poly.pdbx_strand_id
1 'polypeptide(L)'
;MTTTADTATRPGVSIAAPLRTPLFRRIWLASLLSNLGFMVLSVGAAWAMTVLTPDATMVALVQTAMMLPMMLLSLVAGAVADMYDRRKVTIAALCMSLAASAGLALCGFSGLITPWLLLGFCFLVGSAMALFSPAWQASVGEQVPREVLAQAVALNSISFNIARSFGPALGGIIVSVGGGSSAFATTAACYLPLIAVMVLWRRIPVPSRLPPERIDRAINAGVRYVIHSPQIRTVLLRTFVMGMAGSSVHALMPLIARDILHGNAKTFGLLLGSLGIGAIIGALAISRIRRHLSEEAIISSAAVLMGATFVVIATSGSVVLTSFALMCTGMGWMVALTLFNVLVQTSAPRWVSGRLLAAFGTAIAGGVAIGSWMWGQVAQNHGVANTMLISAAALAGTVLFAFILRMPAMAEADLEPVLPQDPEVNLAITNRSGPIVIELVYHVCADDAREFYDAMQKMRAIRHRNGGFAWSISRNIRDPEIWVERYQCPTWIDYLRQRSRSTPEEIRAHARARALLKPGTDVEVRRLLERPFGSVRWKENALDV
;
A
#
# COMPACT_ATOMS: atom_id res chain seq x y z
N MET A 1 -29.48 2.23 -44.75
CA MET A 1 -28.88 0.95 -44.32
C MET A 1 -27.93 1.23 -43.17
N THR A 2 -28.44 1.11 -41.95
CA THR A 2 -27.74 1.32 -40.69
C THR A 2 -27.15 -0.01 -40.24
N THR A 3 -25.83 -0.16 -40.33
CA THR A 3 -25.12 -1.34 -39.83
C THR A 3 -24.93 -1.18 -38.32
N THR A 4 -25.82 -1.78 -37.55
CA THR A 4 -25.65 -2.00 -36.12
C THR A 4 -24.47 -2.94 -35.90
N ALA A 5 -23.34 -2.40 -35.44
CA ALA A 5 -22.21 -3.19 -34.99
C ALA A 5 -22.61 -3.92 -33.70
N ASP A 6 -22.92 -5.20 -33.88
CA ASP A 6 -23.21 -6.17 -32.83
C ASP A 6 -22.06 -6.17 -31.81
N THR A 7 -22.36 -5.75 -30.58
CA THR A 7 -21.41 -5.79 -29.45
C THR A 7 -21.35 -7.23 -28.97
N ALA A 8 -20.64 -8.06 -29.73
CA ALA A 8 -20.33 -9.43 -29.36
C ALA A 8 -19.58 -9.43 -28.01
N THR A 9 -20.28 -9.80 -26.95
CA THR A 9 -19.72 -10.14 -25.64
C THR A 9 -18.68 -11.25 -25.85
N ARG A 10 -17.40 -10.88 -25.81
CA ARG A 10 -16.30 -11.85 -25.87
C ARG A 10 -16.52 -12.90 -24.78
N PRO A 11 -16.41 -14.21 -25.09
CA PRO A 11 -16.59 -15.27 -24.10
C PRO A 11 -15.64 -15.01 -22.93
N GLY A 12 -16.20 -15.00 -21.71
CA GLY A 12 -15.45 -14.71 -20.48
C GLY A 12 -14.26 -15.65 -20.36
N VAL A 13 -13.05 -15.10 -20.50
CA VAL A 13 -11.80 -15.86 -20.36
C VAL A 13 -11.78 -16.49 -18.96
N SER A 14 -11.80 -17.82 -18.91
CA SER A 14 -11.77 -18.60 -17.67
C SER A 14 -10.60 -18.20 -16.76
N ILE A 15 -10.82 -18.17 -15.44
CA ILE A 15 -9.78 -17.90 -14.43
C ILE A 15 -8.57 -18.84 -14.58
N ALA A 16 -8.79 -20.06 -15.08
CA ALA A 16 -7.72 -21.05 -15.30
C ALA A 16 -6.95 -20.86 -16.62
N ALA A 17 -7.34 -19.92 -17.49
CA ALA A 17 -6.69 -19.70 -18.79
C ALA A 17 -5.17 -19.44 -18.70
N PRO A 18 -4.65 -18.66 -17.73
CA PRO A 18 -3.20 -18.46 -17.57
C PRO A 18 -2.41 -19.75 -17.32
N LEU A 19 -3.01 -20.76 -16.67
CA LEU A 19 -2.34 -22.04 -16.38
C LEU A 19 -2.06 -22.87 -17.63
N ARG A 20 -2.65 -22.52 -18.78
CA ARG A 20 -2.34 -23.13 -20.07
C ARG A 20 -0.96 -22.69 -20.58
N THR A 21 -0.46 -21.53 -20.17
CA THR A 21 0.90 -21.07 -20.49
C THR A 21 1.91 -21.84 -19.63
N PRO A 22 2.79 -22.68 -20.23
CA PRO A 22 3.67 -23.57 -19.45
C PRO A 22 4.62 -22.82 -18.51
N LEU A 23 5.11 -21.66 -18.94
CA LEU A 23 5.96 -20.78 -18.13
C LEU A 23 5.21 -20.28 -16.89
N PHE A 24 4.04 -19.67 -17.09
CA PHE A 24 3.22 -19.17 -15.99
C PHE A 24 2.82 -20.28 -15.02
N ARG A 25 2.42 -21.46 -15.52
CA ARG A 25 2.10 -22.61 -14.67
C ARG A 25 3.26 -23.03 -13.77
N ARG A 26 4.49 -23.10 -14.30
CA ARG A 26 5.70 -23.43 -13.53
C ARG A 26 6.00 -22.37 -12.47
N ILE A 27 5.93 -21.09 -12.85
CA ILE A 27 6.14 -19.96 -11.93
C ILE A 27 5.08 -19.96 -10.84
N TRP A 28 3.81 -20.16 -11.19
CA TRP A 28 2.70 -20.15 -10.25
C TRP A 28 2.81 -21.28 -9.21
N LEU A 29 3.07 -22.52 -9.64
CA LEU A 29 3.28 -23.65 -8.73
C LEU A 29 4.48 -23.43 -7.81
N ALA A 30 5.60 -22.92 -8.35
CA ALA A 30 6.77 -22.62 -7.56
C ALA A 30 6.52 -21.47 -6.57
N SER A 31 5.75 -20.45 -6.97
CA SER A 31 5.37 -19.33 -6.10
C SER A 31 4.45 -19.75 -4.97
N LEU A 32 3.52 -20.68 -5.22
CA LEU A 32 2.65 -21.24 -4.18
C LEU A 32 3.49 -21.92 -3.10
N LEU A 33 4.48 -22.72 -3.50
CA LEU A 33 5.39 -23.37 -2.57
C LEU A 33 6.25 -22.36 -1.79
N SER A 34 6.79 -21.34 -2.46
CA SER A 34 7.56 -20.28 -1.77
C SER A 34 6.71 -19.47 -0.79
N ASN A 35 5.45 -19.16 -1.15
CA ASN A 35 4.51 -18.48 -0.25
C ASN A 35 4.19 -19.35 0.98
N LEU A 36 4.00 -20.66 0.78
CA LEU A 36 3.82 -21.62 1.88
C LEU A 36 5.05 -21.65 2.79
N GLY A 37 6.26 -21.71 2.20
CA GLY A 37 7.51 -21.64 2.95
C GLY A 37 7.60 -20.39 3.81
N PHE A 38 7.32 -19.21 3.26
CA PHE A 38 7.30 -17.96 4.02
C PHE A 38 6.37 -18.01 5.24
N MET A 39 5.17 -18.60 5.08
CA MET A 39 4.22 -18.77 6.19
C MET A 39 4.74 -19.76 7.24
N VAL A 40 5.36 -20.86 6.82
CA VAL A 40 5.98 -21.85 7.72
C VAL A 40 7.11 -21.24 8.53
N LEU A 41 7.99 -20.43 7.92
CA LEU A 41 9.03 -19.68 8.62
C LEU A 41 8.45 -18.73 9.66
N SER A 42 7.38 -17.99 9.33
CA SER A 42 6.75 -17.07 10.26
C SER A 42 6.25 -17.78 11.52
N VAL A 43 5.60 -18.94 11.35
CA VAL A 43 5.16 -19.79 12.48
C VAL A 43 6.36 -20.36 13.25
N GLY A 44 7.36 -20.88 12.53
CA GLY A 44 8.57 -21.44 13.13
C GLY A 44 9.33 -20.42 13.98
N ALA A 45 9.49 -19.19 13.47
CA ALA A 45 10.21 -18.13 14.15
C ALA A 45 9.45 -17.62 15.38
N ALA A 46 8.15 -17.39 15.24
CA ALA A 46 7.31 -16.95 16.35
C ALA A 46 7.30 -17.97 17.49
N TRP A 47 7.15 -19.27 17.19
CA TRP A 47 7.19 -20.32 18.21
C TRP A 47 8.60 -20.54 18.77
N ALA A 48 9.64 -20.58 17.92
CA ALA A 48 11.02 -20.73 18.38
C ALA A 48 11.41 -19.64 19.39
N MET A 49 10.97 -18.39 19.18
CA MET A 49 11.23 -17.32 20.13
C MET A 49 10.60 -17.59 21.52
N THR A 50 9.39 -18.15 21.57
CA THR A 50 8.76 -18.50 22.86
C THR A 50 9.49 -19.58 23.64
N VAL A 51 10.28 -20.42 22.96
CA VAL A 51 11.13 -21.44 23.58
C VAL A 51 12.47 -20.87 24.01
N LEU A 52 12.99 -19.88 23.26
CA LEU A 52 14.29 -19.26 23.53
C LEU A 52 14.27 -18.24 24.68
N THR A 53 13.15 -17.58 24.92
CA THR A 53 13.05 -16.56 25.97
C THR A 53 11.64 -16.46 26.55
N PRO A 54 11.52 -16.22 27.87
CA PRO A 54 10.23 -15.90 28.49
C PRO A 54 9.76 -14.46 28.19
N ASP A 55 10.64 -13.57 27.69
CA ASP A 55 10.34 -12.16 27.44
C ASP A 55 9.33 -11.99 26.29
N ALA A 56 8.14 -11.49 26.62
CA ALA A 56 7.06 -11.24 25.68
C ALA A 56 7.44 -10.18 24.62
N THR A 57 8.31 -9.23 24.98
CA THR A 57 8.82 -8.22 24.05
C THR A 57 9.61 -8.86 22.92
N MET A 58 10.48 -9.81 23.23
CA MET A 58 11.28 -10.52 22.24
C MET A 58 10.42 -11.36 21.28
N VAL A 59 9.37 -11.99 21.80
CA VAL A 59 8.41 -12.75 20.98
C VAL A 59 7.68 -11.82 20.02
N ALA A 60 7.18 -10.68 20.51
CA ALA A 60 6.48 -9.72 19.67
C ALA A 60 7.42 -9.03 18.66
N LEU A 61 8.70 -8.85 19.00
CA LEU A 61 9.72 -8.31 18.10
C LEU A 61 9.96 -9.18 16.87
N VAL A 62 9.61 -10.47 16.87
CA VAL A 62 9.67 -11.31 15.65
C VAL A 62 8.78 -10.72 14.56
N GLN A 63 7.56 -10.33 14.91
CA GLN A 63 6.62 -9.70 13.98
C GLN A 63 7.12 -8.32 13.53
N THR A 64 7.71 -7.54 14.44
CA THR A 64 8.37 -6.27 14.12
C THR A 64 9.53 -6.48 13.14
N ALA A 65 10.42 -7.45 13.38
CA ALA A 65 11.57 -7.72 12.53
C ALA A 65 11.16 -8.09 11.10
N MET A 66 10.07 -8.83 10.93
CA MET A 66 9.57 -9.17 9.58
C MET A 66 8.90 -7.99 8.86
N MET A 67 8.24 -7.08 9.58
CA MET A 67 7.45 -5.99 9.00
C MET A 67 8.21 -4.66 8.86
N LEU A 68 9.16 -4.40 9.77
CA LEU A 68 9.94 -3.16 9.81
C LEU A 68 10.72 -2.90 8.50
N PRO A 69 11.38 -3.89 7.87
CA PRO A 69 12.03 -3.68 6.59
C PRO A 69 11.05 -3.27 5.49
N MET A 70 9.83 -3.82 5.47
CA MET A 70 8.82 -3.39 4.50
C MET A 70 8.42 -1.93 4.71
N MET A 71 8.31 -1.48 5.97
CA MET A 71 8.08 -0.06 6.27
C MET A 71 9.22 0.81 5.74
N LEU A 72 10.48 0.46 6.03
CA LEU A 72 11.65 1.29 5.72
C LEU A 72 12.05 1.24 4.24
N LEU A 73 11.94 0.08 3.61
CA LEU A 73 12.52 -0.20 2.29
C LEU A 73 11.48 -0.23 1.17
N SER A 74 10.17 -0.25 1.45
CA SER A 74 9.11 -0.35 0.40
C SER A 74 9.29 0.66 -0.74
N LEU A 75 9.63 1.90 -0.42
CA LEU A 75 9.82 2.97 -1.39
C LEU A 75 11.10 2.81 -2.22
N VAL A 76 12.20 2.44 -1.57
CA VAL A 76 13.49 2.17 -2.21
C VAL A 76 13.38 0.92 -3.09
N ALA A 77 12.71 -0.11 -2.62
CA ALA A 77 12.49 -1.36 -3.34
C ALA A 77 11.69 -1.17 -4.63
N GLY A 78 10.66 -0.31 -4.62
CA GLY A 78 9.93 0.06 -5.84
C GLY A 78 10.84 0.71 -6.87
N ALA A 79 11.67 1.65 -6.43
CA ALA A 79 12.64 2.32 -7.29
C ALA A 79 13.70 1.35 -7.87
N VAL A 80 14.20 0.42 -7.05
CA VAL A 80 15.12 -0.64 -7.50
C VAL A 80 14.44 -1.54 -8.54
N ALA A 81 13.16 -1.90 -8.35
CA ALA A 81 12.41 -2.71 -9.30
C ALA A 81 12.15 -2.01 -10.64
N ASP A 82 12.14 -0.67 -10.66
CA ASP A 82 11.99 0.14 -11.86
C ASP A 82 13.32 0.36 -12.60
N MET A 83 14.44 0.49 -11.88
CA MET A 83 15.76 0.74 -12.45
C MET A 83 16.48 -0.51 -12.95
N TYR A 84 16.30 -1.63 -12.25
CA TYR A 84 17.01 -2.88 -12.53
C TYR A 84 16.10 -3.91 -13.20
N ASP A 85 16.72 -4.95 -13.77
CA ASP A 85 15.95 -6.08 -14.30
C ASP A 85 15.16 -6.76 -13.17
N ARG A 86 13.84 -6.69 -13.25
CA ARG A 86 12.86 -7.26 -12.30
C ARG A 86 13.15 -8.72 -11.97
N ARG A 87 13.62 -9.49 -12.95
CA ARG A 87 14.01 -10.90 -12.78
C ARG A 87 15.22 -11.02 -11.85
N LYS A 88 16.25 -10.20 -12.06
CA LYS A 88 17.47 -10.22 -11.24
C LYS A 88 17.17 -9.77 -9.81
N VAL A 89 16.35 -8.74 -9.64
CA VAL A 89 15.89 -8.27 -8.32
C VAL A 89 15.11 -9.37 -7.59
N THR A 90 14.18 -10.04 -8.28
CA THR A 90 13.41 -11.16 -7.73
C THR A 90 14.31 -12.32 -7.30
N ILE A 91 15.27 -12.73 -8.15
CA ILE A 91 16.23 -13.80 -7.84
C ILE A 91 17.10 -13.40 -6.63
N ALA A 92 17.62 -12.17 -6.59
CA ALA A 92 18.44 -11.70 -5.47
C ALA A 92 17.66 -11.73 -4.15
N ALA A 93 16.40 -11.30 -4.16
CA ALA A 93 15.52 -11.37 -2.98
C ALA A 93 15.23 -12.81 -2.55
N LEU A 94 14.98 -13.72 -3.50
CA LEU A 94 14.79 -15.14 -3.19
C LEU A 94 16.06 -15.79 -2.63
N CYS A 95 17.22 -15.49 -3.20
CA CYS A 95 18.50 -15.98 -2.68
C CYS A 95 18.81 -15.44 -1.28
N MET A 96 18.47 -14.17 -1.00
CA MET A 96 18.59 -13.58 0.34
C MET A 96 17.67 -14.31 1.34
N SER A 97 16.42 -14.57 0.96
CA SER A 97 15.46 -15.32 1.80
C SER A 97 15.91 -16.77 2.05
N LEU A 98 16.44 -17.42 1.01
CA LEU A 98 17.01 -18.76 1.08
C LEU A 98 18.21 -18.80 2.02
N ALA A 99 19.18 -17.89 1.85
CA ALA A 99 20.37 -17.83 2.69
C ALA A 99 20.01 -17.55 4.16
N ALA A 100 19.06 -16.65 4.41
CA ALA A 100 18.58 -16.36 5.76
C ALA A 100 17.87 -17.57 6.40
N SER A 101 17.00 -18.25 5.65
CA SER A 101 16.26 -19.42 6.16
C SER A 101 17.16 -20.63 6.36
N ALA A 102 18.13 -20.84 5.46
CA ALA A 102 19.16 -21.87 5.61
C ALA A 102 20.10 -21.57 6.79
N GLY A 103 20.51 -20.31 6.96
CA GLY A 103 21.28 -19.85 8.12
C GLY A 103 20.54 -20.12 9.43
N LEU A 104 19.24 -19.78 9.50
CA LEU A 104 18.38 -20.11 10.64
C LEU A 104 18.32 -21.61 10.91
N ALA A 105 18.15 -22.43 9.87
CA ALA A 105 18.11 -23.89 10.01
C ALA A 105 19.43 -24.44 10.54
N LEU A 106 20.57 -23.99 9.99
CA LEU A 106 21.91 -24.39 10.43
C LEU A 106 22.17 -23.99 11.89
N CYS A 107 21.89 -22.74 12.26
CA CYS A 107 22.00 -22.27 13.64
C CYS A 107 21.06 -23.03 14.59
N GLY A 108 19.85 -23.35 14.13
CA GLY A 108 18.87 -24.10 14.88
C GLY A 108 19.29 -25.56 15.14
N PHE A 109 19.84 -26.26 14.14
CA PHE A 109 20.31 -27.64 14.30
C PHE A 109 21.64 -27.74 15.05
N SER A 110 22.49 -26.70 14.98
CA SER A 110 23.75 -26.63 15.74
C SER A 110 23.56 -26.14 17.19
N GLY A 111 22.33 -25.76 17.59
CA GLY A 111 22.06 -25.23 18.93
C GLY A 111 22.63 -23.83 19.18
N LEU A 112 23.02 -23.10 18.13
CA LEU A 112 23.62 -21.76 18.21
C LEU A 112 22.59 -20.63 18.13
N ILE A 113 21.31 -20.96 18.02
CA ILE A 113 20.25 -19.96 17.82
C ILE A 113 20.00 -19.16 19.11
N THR A 114 20.15 -17.85 19.02
CA THR A 114 19.85 -16.90 20.10
C THR A 114 18.68 -15.99 19.70
N PRO A 115 17.99 -15.33 20.66
CA PRO A 115 16.91 -14.40 20.34
C PRO A 115 17.32 -13.32 19.33
N TRP A 116 18.47 -12.68 19.53
CA TRP A 116 18.96 -11.64 18.63
C TRP A 116 19.31 -12.17 17.24
N LEU A 117 19.89 -13.36 17.15
CA LEU A 117 20.21 -13.99 15.88
C LEU A 117 18.92 -14.33 15.09
N LEU A 118 17.91 -14.85 15.79
CA LEU A 118 16.59 -15.12 15.21
C LEU A 118 15.95 -13.83 14.66
N LEU A 119 15.96 -12.74 15.43
CA LEU A 119 15.46 -11.44 14.98
C LEU A 119 16.25 -10.90 13.77
N GLY A 120 17.57 -11.01 13.78
CA GLY A 120 18.42 -10.58 12.67
C GLY A 120 18.10 -11.29 11.36
N PHE A 121 17.92 -12.61 11.40
CA PHE A 121 17.50 -13.36 10.21
C PHE A 121 16.04 -13.07 9.80
N CYS A 122 15.12 -12.88 10.75
CA CYS A 122 13.75 -12.45 10.44
C CYS A 122 13.73 -11.09 9.74
N PHE A 123 14.59 -10.16 10.17
CA PHE A 123 14.79 -8.87 9.53
C PHE A 123 15.37 -9.01 8.11
N LEU A 124 16.31 -9.93 7.91
CA LEU A 124 16.86 -10.22 6.59
C LEU A 124 15.80 -10.79 5.63
N VAL A 125 14.95 -11.71 6.11
CA VAL A 125 13.82 -12.22 5.32
C VAL A 125 12.78 -11.13 5.05
N GLY A 126 12.47 -10.29 6.03
CA GLY A 126 11.59 -9.12 5.82
C GLY A 126 12.14 -8.16 4.78
N SER A 127 13.45 -7.92 4.77
CA SER A 127 14.15 -7.08 3.79
C SER A 127 14.07 -7.68 2.39
N ALA A 128 14.27 -8.99 2.28
CA ALA A 128 14.10 -9.71 1.05
C ALA A 128 12.66 -9.63 0.52
N MET A 129 11.66 -9.76 1.38
CA MET A 129 10.24 -9.58 1.01
C MET A 129 9.92 -8.16 0.54
N ALA A 130 10.52 -7.14 1.16
CA ALA A 130 10.38 -5.75 0.74
C ALA A 130 10.87 -5.54 -0.70
N LEU A 131 11.98 -6.18 -1.08
CA LEU A 131 12.52 -6.17 -2.45
C LEU A 131 11.72 -7.04 -3.41
N PHE A 132 11.29 -8.22 -2.96
CA PHE A 132 10.59 -9.21 -3.77
C PHE A 132 9.23 -8.70 -4.25
N SER A 133 8.41 -8.12 -3.36
CA SER A 133 7.02 -7.75 -3.66
C SER A 133 6.86 -6.85 -4.90
N PRO A 134 7.50 -5.66 -5.00
CA PRO A 134 7.34 -4.79 -6.15
C PRO A 134 7.89 -5.40 -7.45
N ALA A 135 9.04 -6.08 -7.38
CA ALA A 135 9.64 -6.75 -8.53
C ALA A 135 8.76 -7.90 -9.05
N TRP A 136 8.16 -8.67 -8.13
CA TRP A 136 7.24 -9.74 -8.43
C TRP A 136 5.98 -9.23 -9.14
N GLN A 137 5.31 -8.23 -8.54
CA GLN A 137 4.08 -7.65 -9.11
C GLN A 137 4.32 -7.08 -10.52
N ALA A 138 5.45 -6.41 -10.73
CA ALA A 138 5.80 -5.87 -12.03
C ALA A 138 6.15 -6.96 -13.06
N SER A 139 6.64 -8.13 -12.63
CA SER A 139 7.00 -9.24 -13.52
C SER A 139 5.81 -10.04 -14.04
N VAL A 140 4.66 -10.05 -13.34
CA VAL A 140 3.48 -10.86 -13.72
C VAL A 140 3.02 -10.56 -15.15
N GLY A 141 3.03 -9.29 -15.54
CA GLY A 141 2.66 -8.84 -16.89
C GLY A 141 3.56 -9.35 -18.01
N GLU A 142 4.75 -9.86 -17.69
CA GLU A 142 5.71 -10.40 -18.66
C GLU A 142 5.63 -11.93 -18.74
N GLN A 143 4.91 -12.58 -17.83
CA GLN A 143 4.78 -14.04 -17.75
C GLN A 143 3.63 -14.57 -18.62
N VAL A 144 2.68 -13.72 -18.99
CA VAL A 144 1.46 -14.08 -19.70
C VAL A 144 1.10 -13.08 -20.81
N PRO A 145 0.36 -13.50 -21.84
CA PRO A 145 -0.24 -12.59 -22.81
C PRO A 145 -1.17 -11.57 -22.16
N ARG A 146 -1.33 -10.39 -22.78
CA ARG A 146 -2.12 -9.27 -22.22
C ARG A 146 -3.60 -9.64 -22.02
N GLU A 147 -4.11 -10.56 -22.84
CA GLU A 147 -5.51 -10.98 -22.86
C GLU A 147 -5.91 -11.77 -21.60
N VAL A 148 -4.94 -12.39 -20.92
CA VAL A 148 -5.16 -13.23 -19.73
C VAL A 148 -4.53 -12.63 -18.46
N LEU A 149 -4.03 -11.39 -18.53
CA LEU A 149 -3.30 -10.74 -17.44
C LEU A 149 -4.15 -10.58 -16.16
N ALA A 150 -5.42 -10.18 -16.30
CA ALA A 150 -6.31 -10.01 -15.16
C ALA A 150 -6.54 -11.34 -14.42
N GLN A 151 -6.71 -12.44 -15.16
CA GLN A 151 -6.83 -13.79 -14.60
C GLN A 151 -5.52 -14.23 -13.92
N ALA A 152 -4.36 -13.89 -14.49
CA ALA A 152 -3.07 -14.21 -13.90
C ALA A 152 -2.84 -13.50 -12.56
N VAL A 153 -3.21 -12.21 -12.47
CA VAL A 153 -3.19 -11.44 -11.22
C VAL A 153 -4.12 -12.08 -10.20
N ALA A 154 -5.35 -12.43 -10.59
CA ALA A 154 -6.31 -13.10 -9.71
C ALA A 154 -5.77 -14.45 -9.19
N LEU A 155 -5.14 -15.25 -10.04
CA LEU A 155 -4.57 -16.54 -9.66
C LEU A 155 -3.39 -16.41 -8.69
N ASN A 156 -2.57 -15.36 -8.83
CA ASN A 156 -1.52 -15.04 -7.86
C ASN A 156 -2.10 -14.65 -6.49
N SER A 157 -3.18 -13.86 -6.47
CA SER A 157 -3.90 -13.58 -5.22
C SER A 157 -4.45 -14.85 -4.59
N ILE A 158 -5.00 -15.79 -5.38
CA ILE A 158 -5.46 -17.10 -4.88
C ILE A 158 -4.29 -17.88 -4.26
N SER A 159 -3.14 -17.95 -4.93
CA SER A 159 -1.94 -18.63 -4.41
C SER A 159 -1.51 -18.09 -3.04
N PHE A 160 -1.44 -16.77 -2.90
CA PHE A 160 -1.09 -16.14 -1.62
C PHE A 160 -2.11 -16.42 -0.51
N ASN A 161 -3.41 -16.41 -0.83
CA ASN A 161 -4.46 -16.70 0.15
C ASN A 161 -4.47 -18.18 0.57
N ILE A 162 -4.21 -19.11 -0.36
CA ILE A 162 -4.02 -20.54 -0.03
C ILE A 162 -2.85 -20.67 0.95
N ALA A 163 -1.71 -20.07 0.63
CA ALA A 163 -0.54 -20.12 1.50
C ALA A 163 -0.83 -19.52 2.88
N ARG A 164 -1.51 -18.37 2.95
CA ARG A 164 -1.89 -17.71 4.21
C ARG A 164 -2.83 -18.56 5.07
N SER A 165 -3.69 -19.37 4.44
CA SER A 165 -4.72 -20.13 5.15
C SER A 165 -4.22 -21.49 5.63
N PHE A 166 -3.49 -22.20 4.77
CA PHE A 166 -2.97 -23.54 5.08
C PHE A 166 -1.54 -23.53 5.62
N GLY A 167 -0.75 -22.52 5.27
CA GLY A 167 0.65 -22.39 5.67
C GLY A 167 0.85 -22.42 7.18
N PRO A 168 0.05 -21.70 7.99
CA PRO A 168 0.20 -21.77 9.44
C PRO A 168 -0.13 -23.13 10.06
N ALA A 169 -1.14 -23.82 9.53
CA ALA A 169 -1.47 -25.17 9.98
C ALA A 169 -0.34 -26.16 9.66
N LEU A 170 0.20 -26.10 8.43
CA LEU A 170 1.37 -26.89 8.03
C LEU A 170 2.60 -26.53 8.87
N GLY A 171 2.83 -25.24 9.11
CA GLY A 171 3.91 -24.75 9.95
C GLY A 171 3.80 -25.26 11.39
N GLY A 172 2.61 -25.22 11.98
CA GLY A 172 2.35 -25.74 13.33
C GLY A 172 2.61 -27.24 13.43
N ILE A 173 2.23 -28.01 12.41
CA ILE A 173 2.53 -29.45 12.33
C ILE A 173 4.05 -29.66 12.25
N ILE A 174 4.74 -28.99 11.33
CA ILE A 174 6.20 -29.11 11.15
C ILE A 174 6.94 -28.77 12.46
N VAL A 175 6.57 -27.65 13.09
CA VAL A 175 7.17 -27.21 14.36
C VAL A 175 6.85 -28.18 15.49
N SER A 176 5.67 -28.80 15.51
CA SER A 176 5.31 -29.77 16.55
C SER A 176 6.10 -31.07 16.47
N VAL A 177 6.57 -31.47 15.28
CA VAL A 177 7.30 -32.72 15.07
C VAL A 177 8.82 -32.50 15.13
N GLY A 178 9.32 -31.41 14.54
CA GLY A 178 10.76 -31.16 14.37
C GLY A 178 11.27 -29.83 14.94
N GLY A 179 10.43 -29.09 15.67
CA GLY A 179 10.78 -27.78 16.23
C GLY A 179 10.93 -26.67 15.19
N GLY A 180 11.38 -25.50 15.63
CA GLY A 180 11.57 -24.32 14.76
C GLY A 180 12.58 -24.58 13.63
N SER A 181 13.65 -25.32 13.92
CA SER A 181 14.72 -25.63 12.96
C SER A 181 14.22 -26.36 11.72
N SER A 182 13.29 -27.33 11.88
CA SER A 182 12.66 -28.00 10.74
C SER A 182 11.82 -27.05 9.89
N ALA A 183 11.10 -26.11 10.51
CA ALA A 183 10.33 -25.10 9.76
C ALA A 183 11.25 -24.20 8.92
N PHE A 184 12.42 -23.83 9.45
CA PHE A 184 13.42 -23.04 8.73
C PHE A 184 14.00 -23.81 7.54
N ALA A 185 14.34 -25.09 7.75
CA ALA A 185 14.85 -25.97 6.69
C ALA A 185 13.82 -26.21 5.57
N THR A 186 12.56 -26.49 5.94
CA THR A 186 11.46 -26.62 4.97
C THR A 186 11.29 -25.35 4.17
N THR A 187 11.34 -24.19 4.83
CA THR A 187 11.21 -22.89 4.14
C THR A 187 12.35 -22.66 3.15
N ALA A 188 13.59 -22.97 3.53
CA ALA A 188 14.73 -22.89 2.63
C ALA A 188 14.50 -23.76 1.37
N ALA A 189 14.06 -25.01 1.54
CA ALA A 189 13.73 -25.89 0.43
C ALA A 189 12.61 -25.33 -0.48
N CYS A 190 11.59 -24.70 0.10
CA CYS A 190 10.46 -24.11 -0.63
C CYS A 190 10.84 -22.94 -1.56
N TYR A 191 11.99 -22.28 -1.35
CA TYR A 191 12.47 -21.22 -2.25
C TYR A 191 13.20 -21.75 -3.49
N LEU A 192 13.80 -22.95 -3.41
CA LEU A 192 14.63 -23.50 -4.51
C LEU A 192 13.88 -23.63 -5.84
N PRO A 193 12.62 -24.15 -5.89
CA PRO A 193 11.93 -24.31 -7.17
C PRO A 193 11.65 -22.97 -7.86
N LEU A 194 11.33 -21.92 -7.10
CA LEU A 194 11.05 -20.61 -7.68
C LEU A 194 12.33 -19.94 -8.20
N ILE A 195 13.44 -20.07 -7.47
CA ILE A 195 14.77 -19.64 -7.95
C ILE A 195 15.12 -20.37 -9.25
N ALA A 196 14.97 -21.70 -9.30
CA ALA A 196 15.29 -22.49 -10.48
C ALA A 196 14.45 -22.07 -11.70
N VAL A 197 13.14 -21.92 -11.54
CA VAL A 197 12.26 -21.47 -12.63
C VAL A 197 12.62 -20.06 -13.09
N MET A 198 12.93 -19.14 -12.17
CA MET A 198 13.36 -17.78 -12.52
C MET A 198 14.73 -17.76 -13.20
N VAL A 199 15.67 -18.63 -12.84
CA VAL A 199 16.99 -18.75 -13.51
C VAL A 199 16.87 -19.39 -14.90
N LEU A 200 15.93 -20.31 -15.11
CA LEU A 200 15.70 -20.93 -16.40
C LEU A 200 14.85 -20.07 -17.36
N TRP A 201 14.09 -19.12 -16.82
CA TRP A 201 13.26 -18.22 -17.64
C TRP A 201 14.13 -17.27 -18.47
N ARG A 202 14.07 -17.42 -19.81
CA ARG A 202 14.67 -16.47 -20.75
C ARG A 202 13.72 -15.29 -20.99
N ARG A 203 13.94 -14.21 -20.23
CA ARG A 203 13.23 -12.93 -20.38
C ARG A 203 13.71 -12.21 -21.64
N ILE A 204 12.78 -11.73 -22.47
CA ILE A 204 13.06 -10.78 -23.54
C ILE A 204 12.86 -9.38 -22.94
N PRO A 205 13.92 -8.57 -22.76
CA PRO A 205 13.78 -7.25 -22.18
C PRO A 205 12.92 -6.36 -23.08
N VAL A 206 11.80 -5.86 -22.57
CA VAL A 206 11.08 -4.77 -23.23
C VAL A 206 11.74 -3.46 -22.77
N PRO A 207 12.41 -2.70 -23.66
CA PRO A 207 13.04 -1.45 -23.27
C PRO A 207 11.99 -0.48 -22.72
N SER A 208 12.30 0.14 -21.58
CA SER A 208 11.44 1.18 -21.01
C SER A 208 11.32 2.34 -22.01
N ARG A 209 10.09 2.65 -22.44
CA ARG A 209 9.81 3.75 -23.40
C ARG A 209 10.14 5.14 -22.83
N LEU A 210 10.41 5.26 -21.53
CA LEU A 210 10.65 6.54 -20.86
C LEU A 210 11.91 6.47 -19.97
N PRO A 211 12.70 7.56 -19.91
CA PRO A 211 13.80 7.68 -18.95
C PRO A 211 13.26 7.49 -17.53
N PRO A 212 13.97 6.77 -16.65
CA PRO A 212 13.59 6.63 -15.25
C PRO A 212 13.38 8.02 -14.64
N GLU A 213 12.21 8.26 -14.04
CA GLU A 213 11.98 9.45 -13.22
C GLU A 213 12.97 9.40 -12.04
N ARG A 214 13.64 10.51 -11.72
CA ARG A 214 14.57 10.50 -10.58
C ARG A 214 13.80 10.15 -9.31
N ILE A 215 14.30 9.16 -8.58
CA ILE A 215 13.65 8.55 -7.41
C ILE A 215 13.30 9.61 -6.36
N ASP A 216 14.21 10.55 -6.12
CA ASP A 216 14.03 11.69 -5.20
C ASP A 216 12.79 12.54 -5.55
N ARG A 217 12.63 12.90 -6.83
CA ARG A 217 11.48 13.70 -7.29
C ARG A 217 10.18 12.91 -7.25
N ALA A 218 10.23 11.62 -7.58
CA ALA A 218 9.08 10.72 -7.52
C ALA A 218 8.58 10.52 -6.07
N ILE A 219 9.50 10.35 -5.12
CA ILE A 219 9.21 10.23 -3.68
C ILE A 219 8.60 11.54 -3.15
N ASN A 220 9.25 12.67 -3.43
CA ASN A 220 8.80 13.98 -2.96
C ASN A 220 7.40 14.32 -3.50
N ALA A 221 7.09 13.96 -4.74
CA ALA A 221 5.76 14.14 -5.32
C ALA A 221 4.69 13.28 -4.62
N GLY A 222 5.01 12.02 -4.30
CA GLY A 222 4.10 11.11 -3.57
C GLY A 222 3.82 11.58 -2.14
N VAL A 223 4.88 11.95 -1.40
CA VAL A 223 4.77 12.48 -0.03
C VAL A 223 3.99 13.80 -0.03
N ARG A 224 4.30 14.71 -0.96
CA ARG A 224 3.55 15.97 -1.11
C ARG A 224 2.08 15.71 -1.38
N TYR A 225 1.75 14.75 -2.25
CA TYR A 225 0.36 14.41 -2.55
C TYR A 225 -0.37 13.88 -1.30
N VAL A 226 0.26 12.99 -0.52
CA VAL A 226 -0.30 12.48 0.74
C VAL A 226 -0.56 13.61 1.74
N ILE A 227 0.41 14.52 1.92
CA ILE A 227 0.30 15.63 2.88
C ILE A 227 -0.85 16.57 2.52
N HIS A 228 -1.04 16.86 1.23
CA HIS A 228 -2.01 17.83 0.73
C HIS A 228 -3.35 17.20 0.30
N SER A 229 -3.53 15.88 0.44
CA SER A 229 -4.80 15.18 0.16
C SER A 229 -5.41 14.70 1.47
N PRO A 230 -6.38 15.44 2.06
CA PRO A 230 -6.99 15.10 3.34
C PRO A 230 -7.63 13.69 3.37
N GLN A 231 -8.19 13.26 2.24
CA GLN A 231 -8.81 11.95 2.07
C GLN A 231 -7.79 10.83 2.21
N ILE A 232 -6.70 10.88 1.43
CA ILE A 232 -5.63 9.88 1.48
C ILE A 232 -4.95 9.89 2.84
N ARG A 233 -4.67 11.06 3.40
CA ARG A 233 -4.08 11.18 4.75
C ARG A 233 -4.92 10.47 5.81
N THR A 234 -6.24 10.65 5.75
CA THR A 234 -7.19 9.99 6.66
C THR A 234 -7.14 8.47 6.51
N VAL A 235 -7.19 7.97 5.28
CA VAL A 235 -7.13 6.52 5.00
C VAL A 235 -5.80 5.92 5.51
N LEU A 236 -4.66 6.57 5.25
CA LEU A 236 -3.35 6.09 5.68
C LEU A 236 -3.18 6.13 7.21
N LEU A 237 -3.63 7.22 7.86
CA LEU A 237 -3.56 7.33 9.32
C LEU A 237 -4.46 6.29 10.00
N ARG A 238 -5.68 6.07 9.50
CA ARG A 238 -6.56 5.03 10.05
C ARG A 238 -6.05 3.63 9.78
N THR A 239 -5.43 3.39 8.63
CA THR A 239 -4.71 2.13 8.35
C THR A 239 -3.61 1.91 9.37
N PHE A 240 -2.79 2.93 9.66
CA PHE A 240 -1.71 2.87 10.63
C PHE A 240 -2.22 2.61 12.05
N VAL A 241 -3.21 3.38 12.51
CA VAL A 241 -3.78 3.26 13.86
C VAL A 241 -4.48 1.91 14.06
N MET A 242 -5.28 1.47 13.08
CA MET A 242 -5.92 0.16 13.13
C MET A 242 -4.87 -0.97 13.09
N GLY A 243 -3.85 -0.84 12.25
CA GLY A 243 -2.74 -1.77 12.18
C GLY A 243 -1.97 -1.87 13.50
N MET A 244 -1.74 -0.75 14.16
CA MET A 244 -1.10 -0.67 15.47
C MET A 244 -1.99 -1.26 16.56
N ALA A 245 -3.27 -0.91 16.63
CA ALA A 245 -4.17 -1.41 17.67
C ALA A 245 -4.43 -2.92 17.51
N GLY A 246 -4.62 -3.40 16.28
CA GLY A 246 -4.94 -4.80 15.97
C GLY A 246 -3.74 -5.74 15.84
N SER A 247 -2.49 -5.25 15.81
CA SER A 247 -1.32 -6.11 15.69
C SER A 247 -1.04 -6.96 16.92
N SER A 248 -1.60 -6.60 18.08
CA SER A 248 -1.45 -7.33 19.34
C SER A 248 -1.76 -8.82 19.19
N VAL A 249 -2.85 -9.17 18.50
CA VAL A 249 -3.23 -10.57 18.27
C VAL A 249 -2.20 -11.30 17.42
N HIS A 250 -1.66 -10.68 16.37
CA HIS A 250 -0.65 -11.36 15.52
C HIS A 250 0.70 -11.50 16.26
N ALA A 251 1.12 -10.44 16.96
CA ALA A 251 2.39 -10.39 17.66
C ALA A 251 2.44 -11.31 18.89
N LEU A 252 1.32 -11.42 19.61
CA LEU A 252 1.22 -12.17 20.86
C LEU A 252 0.53 -13.52 20.67
N MET A 253 0.11 -13.91 19.45
CA MET A 253 -0.53 -15.20 19.19
C MET A 253 0.19 -16.43 19.79
N PRO A 254 1.53 -16.57 19.67
CA PRO A 254 2.20 -17.72 20.27
C PRO A 254 2.17 -17.67 21.80
N LEU A 255 2.16 -16.48 22.41
CA LEU A 255 1.99 -16.30 23.85
C LEU A 255 0.54 -16.55 24.30
N ILE A 256 -0.47 -16.18 23.51
CA ILE A 256 -1.87 -16.53 23.77
C ILE A 256 -2.01 -18.06 23.81
N ALA A 257 -1.39 -18.75 22.86
CA ALA A 257 -1.40 -20.22 22.83
C ALA A 257 -0.70 -20.83 24.05
N ARG A 258 0.45 -20.30 24.48
CA ARG A 258 1.25 -20.85 25.59
C ARG A 258 0.73 -20.44 26.97
N ASP A 259 0.45 -19.16 27.18
CA ASP A 259 0.22 -18.57 28.51
C ASP A 259 -1.26 -18.53 28.90
N ILE A 260 -2.18 -18.34 27.94
CA ILE A 260 -3.63 -18.31 28.22
C ILE A 260 -4.25 -19.70 28.04
N LEU A 261 -3.95 -20.38 26.93
CA LEU A 261 -4.55 -21.67 26.60
C LEU A 261 -3.74 -22.88 27.09
N HIS A 262 -2.55 -22.66 27.65
CA HIS A 262 -1.62 -23.72 28.07
C HIS A 262 -1.36 -24.78 26.98
N GLY A 263 -1.34 -24.32 25.74
CA GLY A 263 -1.20 -25.14 24.54
C GLY A 263 0.24 -25.25 24.05
N ASN A 264 0.39 -25.89 22.88
CA ASN A 264 1.67 -26.11 22.23
C ASN A 264 1.66 -25.59 20.78
N ALA A 265 2.70 -25.91 20.00
CA ALA A 265 2.82 -25.53 18.59
C ALA A 265 1.61 -25.94 17.73
N LYS A 266 0.93 -27.06 18.06
CA LYS A 266 -0.29 -27.50 17.35
C LYS A 266 -1.44 -26.54 17.64
N THR A 267 -1.63 -26.15 18.91
CA THR A 267 -2.61 -25.14 19.30
C THR A 267 -2.33 -23.83 18.57
N PHE A 268 -1.08 -23.37 18.59
CA PHE A 268 -0.67 -22.16 17.87
C PHE A 268 -0.99 -22.21 16.36
N GLY A 269 -0.66 -23.31 15.69
CA GLY A 269 -1.01 -23.53 14.28
C GLY A 269 -2.52 -23.54 14.02
N LEU A 270 -3.31 -24.13 14.93
CA LEU A 270 -4.78 -24.14 14.85
C LEU A 270 -5.37 -22.73 15.02
N LEU A 271 -4.84 -21.94 15.95
CA LEU A 271 -5.26 -20.54 16.17
C LEU A 271 -5.00 -19.69 14.92
N LEU A 272 -3.80 -19.78 14.34
CA LEU A 272 -3.46 -19.08 13.09
C LEU A 272 -4.31 -19.56 11.91
N GLY A 273 -4.56 -20.87 11.80
CA GLY A 273 -5.45 -21.44 10.79
C GLY A 273 -6.88 -20.88 10.91
N SER A 274 -7.39 -20.79 12.14
CA SER A 274 -8.72 -20.21 12.43
C SER A 274 -8.81 -18.74 12.02
N LEU A 275 -7.77 -17.95 12.35
CA LEU A 275 -7.62 -16.56 11.90
C LEU A 275 -7.59 -16.46 10.35
N GLY A 276 -6.87 -17.36 9.69
CA GLY A 276 -6.77 -17.42 8.23
C GLY A 276 -8.10 -17.73 7.53
N ILE A 277 -8.86 -18.71 8.06
CA ILE A 277 -10.22 -19.03 7.57
C ILE A 277 -11.12 -17.80 7.70
N GLY A 278 -11.06 -17.11 8.84
CA GLY A 278 -11.77 -15.86 9.06
C GLY A 278 -11.46 -14.80 8.01
N ALA A 279 -10.17 -14.64 7.67
CA ALA A 279 -9.73 -13.72 6.63
C ALA A 279 -10.31 -14.06 5.25
N ILE A 280 -10.35 -15.34 4.86
CA ILE A 280 -11.00 -15.76 3.59
C ILE A 280 -12.48 -15.36 3.59
N ILE A 281 -13.20 -15.67 4.67
CA ILE A 281 -14.62 -15.34 4.79
C ILE A 281 -14.82 -13.83 4.65
N GLY A 282 -14.00 -13.02 5.32
CA GLY A 282 -14.02 -11.55 5.21
C GLY A 282 -13.77 -11.05 3.79
N ALA A 283 -12.79 -11.63 3.10
CA ALA A 283 -12.47 -11.28 1.71
C ALA A 283 -13.59 -11.62 0.72
N LEU A 284 -14.36 -12.69 0.97
CA LEU A 284 -15.52 -13.05 0.15
C LEU A 284 -16.77 -12.23 0.50
N ALA A 285 -16.93 -11.87 1.77
CA ALA A 285 -18.10 -11.14 2.27
C ALA A 285 -18.06 -9.65 1.93
N ILE A 286 -16.87 -9.05 1.73
CA ILE A 286 -16.71 -7.60 1.52
C ILE A 286 -17.64 -7.02 0.45
N SER A 287 -17.79 -7.70 -0.69
CA SER A 287 -18.63 -7.22 -1.80
C SER A 287 -20.12 -7.17 -1.44
N ARG A 288 -20.59 -8.05 -0.55
CA ARG A 288 -21.98 -8.04 -0.05
C ARG A 288 -22.15 -6.99 1.03
N ILE A 289 -21.22 -6.93 1.98
CA ILE A 289 -21.23 -5.97 3.09
C ILE A 289 -21.28 -4.53 2.55
N ARG A 290 -20.48 -4.23 1.53
CA ARG A 290 -20.42 -2.91 0.87
C ARG A 290 -21.71 -2.48 0.16
N ARG A 291 -22.65 -3.39 -0.11
CA ARG A 291 -23.96 -3.02 -0.70
C ARG A 291 -24.93 -2.46 0.34
N HIS A 292 -24.70 -2.74 1.62
CA HIS A 292 -25.64 -2.42 2.69
C HIS A 292 -25.08 -1.45 3.73
N LEU A 293 -23.76 -1.31 3.83
CA LEU A 293 -23.09 -0.46 4.82
C LEU A 293 -22.18 0.55 4.14
N SER A 294 -22.12 1.76 4.71
CA SER A 294 -21.15 2.78 4.33
C SER A 294 -19.73 2.36 4.72
N GLU A 295 -18.72 2.93 4.08
CA GLU A 295 -17.31 2.60 4.33
C GLU A 295 -16.92 2.81 5.80
N GLU A 296 -17.44 3.87 6.41
CA GLU A 296 -17.23 4.17 7.83
C GLU A 296 -17.87 3.13 8.76
N ALA A 297 -19.10 2.71 8.46
CA ALA A 297 -19.80 1.69 9.23
C ALA A 297 -19.07 0.34 9.14
N ILE A 298 -18.50 0.01 7.98
CA ILE A 298 -17.71 -1.22 7.79
C ILE A 298 -16.45 -1.19 8.66
N ILE A 299 -15.69 -0.10 8.66
CA ILE A 299 -14.43 -0.03 9.43
C ILE A 299 -14.73 0.02 10.94
N SER A 300 -15.74 0.78 11.35
CA SER A 300 -16.14 0.86 12.76
C SER A 300 -16.69 -0.47 13.27
N SER A 301 -17.54 -1.16 12.50
CA SER A 301 -18.05 -2.48 12.86
C SER A 301 -16.94 -3.53 12.91
N ALA A 302 -15.96 -3.49 11.99
CA ALA A 302 -14.78 -4.35 12.05
C ALA A 302 -13.93 -4.09 13.31
N ALA A 303 -13.71 -2.82 13.67
CA ALA A 303 -12.97 -2.45 14.88
C ALA A 303 -13.67 -2.96 16.15
N VAL A 304 -14.99 -2.77 16.24
CA VAL A 304 -15.80 -3.23 17.38
C VAL A 304 -15.83 -4.76 17.44
N LEU A 305 -16.00 -5.43 16.31
CA LEU A 305 -15.96 -6.89 16.23
C LEU A 305 -14.63 -7.43 16.74
N MET A 306 -13.51 -6.86 16.28
CA MET A 306 -12.18 -7.25 16.73
C MET A 306 -11.95 -6.94 18.22
N GLY A 307 -12.41 -5.78 18.71
CA GLY A 307 -12.33 -5.44 20.13
C GLY A 307 -13.10 -6.44 20.99
N ALA A 308 -14.32 -6.78 20.60
CA ALA A 308 -15.15 -7.77 21.31
C ALA A 308 -14.49 -9.16 21.32
N THR A 309 -13.92 -9.61 20.20
CA THR A 309 -13.22 -10.90 20.15
C THR A 309 -11.94 -10.89 20.97
N PHE A 310 -11.24 -9.76 21.11
CA PHE A 310 -10.05 -9.66 21.98
C PHE A 310 -10.40 -9.80 23.45
N VAL A 311 -11.56 -9.27 23.88
CA VAL A 311 -12.08 -9.51 25.23
C VAL A 311 -12.33 -10.99 25.45
N VAL A 312 -12.98 -11.67 24.48
CA VAL A 312 -13.21 -13.12 24.55
C VAL A 312 -11.90 -13.89 24.62
N ILE A 313 -10.90 -13.53 23.81
CA ILE A 313 -9.58 -14.18 23.82
C ILE A 313 -8.87 -13.99 25.16
N ALA A 314 -9.00 -12.81 25.78
CA ALA A 314 -8.39 -12.50 27.07
C ALA A 314 -8.97 -13.33 28.23
N THR A 315 -10.28 -13.65 28.17
CA THR A 315 -11.00 -14.35 29.24
C THR A 315 -11.23 -15.83 28.96
N SER A 316 -10.91 -16.31 27.76
CA SER A 316 -11.21 -17.69 27.33
C SER A 316 -10.09 -18.66 27.70
N GLY A 317 -10.44 -19.71 28.46
CA GLY A 317 -9.59 -20.90 28.66
C GLY A 317 -9.82 -22.03 27.64
N SER A 318 -10.75 -21.86 26.68
CA SER A 318 -11.13 -22.91 25.72
C SER A 318 -10.54 -22.65 24.35
N VAL A 319 -9.80 -23.63 23.82
CA VAL A 319 -9.21 -23.57 22.47
C VAL A 319 -10.28 -23.34 21.41
N VAL A 320 -11.44 -24.00 21.52
CA VAL A 320 -12.54 -23.89 20.54
C VAL A 320 -13.12 -22.48 20.53
N LEU A 321 -13.37 -21.91 21.71
CA LEU A 321 -13.92 -20.55 21.82
C LEU A 321 -12.92 -19.51 21.30
N THR A 322 -11.64 -19.66 21.66
CA THR A 322 -10.58 -18.77 21.18
C THR A 322 -10.37 -18.90 19.67
N SER A 323 -10.46 -20.11 19.10
CA SER A 323 -10.45 -20.33 17.65
C SER A 323 -11.61 -19.61 16.94
N PHE A 324 -12.82 -19.70 17.47
CA PHE A 324 -13.98 -18.99 16.90
C PHE A 324 -13.81 -17.47 16.99
N ALA A 325 -13.35 -16.96 18.13
CA ALA A 325 -13.05 -15.54 18.31
C ALA A 325 -11.98 -15.06 17.32
N LEU A 326 -10.91 -15.83 17.10
CA LEU A 326 -9.88 -15.53 16.11
C LEU A 326 -10.40 -15.58 14.67
N MET A 327 -11.33 -16.48 14.35
CA MET A 327 -11.99 -16.49 13.05
C MET A 327 -12.75 -15.17 12.81
N CYS A 328 -13.49 -14.68 13.80
CA CYS A 328 -14.15 -13.38 13.75
C CYS A 328 -13.15 -12.22 13.65
N THR A 329 -12.04 -12.26 14.41
CA THR A 329 -10.93 -11.30 14.30
C THR A 329 -10.36 -11.25 12.88
N GLY A 330 -10.09 -12.41 12.28
CA GLY A 330 -9.52 -12.52 10.94
C GLY A 330 -10.45 -11.93 9.89
N MET A 331 -11.77 -12.14 10.05
CA MET A 331 -12.80 -11.54 9.21
C MET A 331 -12.78 -10.01 9.29
N GLY A 332 -12.83 -9.45 10.51
CA GLY A 332 -12.79 -8.00 10.72
C GLY A 332 -11.51 -7.37 10.17
N TRP A 333 -10.35 -7.98 10.44
CA TRP A 333 -9.06 -7.53 9.95
C TRP A 333 -9.01 -7.50 8.42
N MET A 334 -9.45 -8.58 7.75
CA MET A 334 -9.38 -8.66 6.30
C MET A 334 -10.37 -7.72 5.62
N VAL A 335 -11.59 -7.58 6.15
CA VAL A 335 -12.59 -6.61 5.66
C VAL A 335 -12.04 -5.18 5.72
N ALA A 336 -11.47 -4.78 6.86
CA ALA A 336 -10.88 -3.46 7.02
C ALA A 336 -9.69 -3.24 6.07
N LEU A 337 -8.77 -4.21 6.01
CA LEU A 337 -7.58 -4.13 5.16
C LEU A 337 -7.94 -4.01 3.67
N THR A 338 -8.88 -4.83 3.19
CA THR A 338 -9.35 -4.78 1.81
C THR A 338 -10.03 -3.45 1.52
N LEU A 339 -10.86 -2.94 2.42
CA LEU A 339 -11.55 -1.66 2.22
C LEU A 339 -10.56 -0.48 2.17
N PHE A 340 -9.58 -0.42 3.09
CA PHE A 340 -8.53 0.60 3.04
C PHE A 340 -7.76 0.53 1.72
N ASN A 341 -7.37 -0.66 1.28
CA ASN A 341 -6.65 -0.87 0.03
C ASN A 341 -7.46 -0.37 -1.17
N VAL A 342 -8.74 -0.74 -1.25
CA VAL A 342 -9.64 -0.29 -2.33
C VAL A 342 -9.77 1.23 -2.31
N LEU A 343 -9.99 1.86 -1.15
CA LEU A 343 -10.11 3.31 -1.04
C LEU A 343 -8.86 4.04 -1.51
N VAL A 344 -7.67 3.55 -1.14
CA VAL A 344 -6.42 4.11 -1.67
C VAL A 344 -6.36 3.97 -3.19
N GLN A 345 -6.72 2.82 -3.75
CA GLN A 345 -6.67 2.59 -5.19
C GLN A 345 -7.69 3.44 -5.97
N THR A 346 -8.90 3.62 -5.45
CA THR A 346 -9.97 4.36 -6.13
C THR A 346 -9.84 5.87 -5.96
N SER A 347 -9.29 6.34 -4.83
CA SER A 347 -9.03 7.77 -4.60
C SER A 347 -7.71 8.23 -5.23
N ALA A 348 -6.86 7.30 -5.69
CA ALA A 348 -5.59 7.62 -6.31
C ALA A 348 -5.72 7.97 -7.80
N PRO A 349 -5.27 9.16 -8.23
CA PRO A 349 -5.08 9.44 -9.65
C PRO A 349 -4.09 8.45 -10.29
N ARG A 350 -4.33 8.07 -11.55
CA ARG A 350 -3.51 7.08 -12.30
C ARG A 350 -2.01 7.39 -12.28
N TRP A 351 -1.63 8.66 -12.22
CA TRP A 351 -0.22 9.09 -12.23
C TRP A 351 0.50 8.88 -10.88
N VAL A 352 -0.22 8.71 -9.76
CA VAL A 352 0.36 8.57 -8.41
C VAL A 352 -0.07 7.28 -7.70
N SER A 353 -0.90 6.45 -8.34
CA SER A 353 -1.44 5.20 -7.79
C SER A 353 -0.39 4.25 -7.22
N GLY A 354 0.70 3.99 -7.94
CA GLY A 354 1.78 3.14 -7.45
C GLY A 354 2.45 3.67 -6.17
N ARG A 355 2.58 5.00 -6.05
CA ARG A 355 3.18 5.67 -4.88
C ARG A 355 2.25 5.65 -3.68
N LEU A 356 0.96 5.82 -3.91
CA LEU A 356 -0.06 5.74 -2.86
C LEU A 356 -0.22 4.31 -2.34
N LEU A 357 -0.14 3.31 -3.22
CA LEU A 357 -0.14 1.90 -2.81
C LEU A 357 1.11 1.53 -2.00
N ALA A 358 2.27 2.09 -2.35
CA ALA A 358 3.49 1.96 -1.54
C ALA A 358 3.31 2.62 -0.16
N ALA A 359 2.81 3.86 -0.11
CA ALA A 359 2.53 4.56 1.16
C ALA A 359 1.51 3.81 2.04
N PHE A 360 0.49 3.18 1.43
CA PHE A 360 -0.43 2.28 2.12
C PHE A 360 0.29 1.06 2.70
N GLY A 361 1.14 0.40 1.91
CA GLY A 361 2.00 -0.70 2.38
C GLY A 361 2.91 -0.29 3.54
N THR A 362 3.51 0.90 3.48
CA THR A 362 4.32 1.48 4.57
C THR A 362 3.48 1.73 5.81
N ALA A 363 2.27 2.31 5.66
CA ALA A 363 1.40 2.63 6.78
C ALA A 363 0.93 1.37 7.51
N ILE A 364 0.51 0.32 6.80
CA ILE A 364 0.11 -0.94 7.42
C ILE A 364 1.30 -1.67 8.05
N ALA A 365 2.43 -1.78 7.35
CA ALA A 365 3.62 -2.44 7.87
C ALA A 365 4.18 -1.71 9.09
N GLY A 366 4.19 -0.37 9.07
CA GLY A 366 4.63 0.46 10.17
C GLY A 366 3.71 0.38 11.38
N GLY A 367 2.39 0.42 11.16
CA GLY A 367 1.40 0.20 12.23
C GLY A 367 1.62 -1.15 12.90
N VAL A 368 1.75 -2.23 12.11
CA VAL A 368 1.99 -3.57 12.65
C VAL A 368 3.34 -3.67 13.34
N ALA A 369 4.42 -3.14 12.77
CA ALA A 369 5.77 -3.24 13.33
C ALA A 369 5.90 -2.50 14.66
N ILE A 370 5.46 -1.25 14.71
CA ILE A 370 5.52 -0.40 15.93
C ILE A 370 4.53 -0.94 16.97
N GLY A 371 3.30 -1.29 16.55
CA GLY A 371 2.30 -1.88 17.45
C GLY A 371 2.77 -3.20 18.06
N SER A 372 3.41 -4.08 17.27
CA SER A 372 3.91 -5.36 17.80
C SER A 372 4.94 -5.14 18.91
N TRP A 373 5.89 -4.22 18.72
CA TRP A 373 6.86 -3.87 19.75
C TRP A 373 6.20 -3.28 21.01
N MET A 374 5.28 -2.32 20.82
CA MET A 374 4.54 -1.70 21.94
C MET A 374 3.73 -2.74 22.72
N TRP A 375 2.96 -3.59 22.05
CA TRP A 375 2.16 -4.63 22.70
C TRP A 375 3.02 -5.70 23.37
N GLY A 376 4.21 -5.98 22.83
CA GLY A 376 5.22 -6.80 23.50
C GLY A 376 5.62 -6.24 24.85
N GLN A 377 5.92 -4.94 24.93
CA GLN A 377 6.26 -4.29 26.20
C GLN A 377 5.08 -4.27 27.18
N VAL A 378 3.87 -3.99 26.71
CA VAL A 378 2.67 -4.02 27.56
C VAL A 378 2.43 -5.44 28.08
N ALA A 379 2.59 -6.47 27.24
CA ALA A 379 2.46 -7.87 27.66
C ALA A 379 3.52 -8.30 28.65
N GLN A 380 4.76 -7.80 28.53
CA GLN A 380 5.82 -8.09 29.48
C GLN A 380 5.52 -7.55 30.88
N ASN A 381 4.91 -6.36 30.97
CA ASN A 381 4.66 -5.69 32.25
C ASN A 381 3.28 -6.01 32.86
N HIS A 382 2.27 -6.25 32.03
CA HIS A 382 0.88 -6.42 32.46
C HIS A 382 0.30 -7.81 32.19
N GLY A 383 1.03 -8.69 31.49
CA GLY A 383 0.57 -10.01 31.08
C GLY A 383 -0.27 -9.99 29.80
N VAL A 384 -0.34 -11.14 29.13
CA VAL A 384 -0.96 -11.27 27.79
C VAL A 384 -2.46 -10.96 27.81
N ALA A 385 -3.20 -11.44 28.82
CA ALA A 385 -4.64 -11.23 28.93
C ALA A 385 -5.00 -9.75 29.10
N ASN A 386 -4.33 -9.03 30.01
CA ASN A 386 -4.54 -7.59 30.20
C ASN A 386 -4.17 -6.81 28.94
N THR A 387 -3.10 -7.20 28.24
CA THR A 387 -2.73 -6.58 26.97
C THR A 387 -3.81 -6.73 25.91
N MET A 388 -4.48 -7.89 25.83
CA MET A 388 -5.62 -8.08 24.94
C MET A 388 -6.80 -7.16 25.30
N LEU A 389 -7.07 -6.96 26.60
CA LEU A 389 -8.12 -6.03 27.06
C LEU A 389 -7.78 -4.56 26.74
N ILE A 390 -6.53 -4.14 26.96
CA ILE A 390 -6.07 -2.78 26.64
C ILE A 390 -6.12 -2.57 25.11
N SER A 391 -5.74 -3.57 24.33
CA SER A 391 -5.82 -3.55 22.88
C SER A 391 -7.27 -3.53 22.37
N ALA A 392 -8.19 -4.23 23.04
CA ALA A 392 -9.62 -4.15 22.76
C ALA A 392 -10.16 -2.73 23.00
N ALA A 393 -9.77 -2.08 24.10
CA ALA A 393 -10.12 -0.70 24.38
C ALA A 393 -9.51 0.27 23.35
N ALA A 394 -8.27 0.05 22.92
CA ALA A 394 -7.64 0.83 21.86
C ALA A 394 -8.38 0.69 20.51
N LEU A 395 -8.80 -0.53 20.15
CA LEU A 395 -9.63 -0.80 18.97
C LEU A 395 -10.99 -0.10 19.05
N ALA A 396 -11.67 -0.16 20.19
CA ALA A 396 -12.91 0.58 20.42
C ALA A 396 -12.68 2.10 20.32
N GLY A 397 -11.57 2.60 20.86
CA GLY A 397 -11.13 3.99 20.71
C GLY A 397 -10.89 4.41 19.26
N THR A 398 -10.56 3.47 18.36
CA THR A 398 -10.44 3.79 16.92
C THR A 398 -11.75 4.24 16.28
N VAL A 399 -12.89 3.88 16.87
CA VAL A 399 -14.23 4.37 16.47
C VAL A 399 -14.38 5.85 16.80
N LEU A 400 -13.70 6.38 17.82
CA LEU A 400 -13.74 7.83 18.11
C LEU A 400 -13.07 8.63 16.98
N PHE A 401 -12.05 8.07 16.33
CA PHE A 401 -11.47 8.68 15.13
C PHE A 401 -12.45 8.71 13.95
N ALA A 402 -13.53 7.93 13.94
CA ALA A 402 -14.60 8.07 12.96
C ALA A 402 -15.24 9.45 12.98
N PHE A 403 -15.32 10.10 14.16
CA PHE A 403 -15.95 11.41 14.29
C PHE A 403 -15.04 12.56 13.83
N ILE A 404 -13.72 12.40 13.97
CA ILE A 404 -12.71 13.43 13.66
C ILE A 404 -12.13 13.25 12.24
N LEU A 405 -11.93 12.00 11.83
CA LEU A 405 -11.28 11.56 10.59
C LEU A 405 -12.23 10.64 9.81
N ARG A 406 -13.39 11.18 9.42
CA ARG A 406 -14.40 10.45 8.64
C ARG A 406 -13.79 9.89 7.35
N MET A 407 -14.07 8.61 7.08
CA MET A 407 -13.62 7.98 5.85
C MET A 407 -14.26 8.67 4.64
N PRO A 408 -13.47 8.97 3.60
CA PRO A 408 -14.01 9.53 2.38
C PRO A 408 -14.97 8.52 1.74
N ALA A 409 -16.14 8.99 1.33
CA ALA A 409 -17.01 8.22 0.44
C ALA A 409 -16.25 7.96 -0.86
N MET A 410 -16.43 6.77 -1.43
CA MET A 410 -15.82 6.44 -2.70
C MET A 410 -16.33 7.42 -3.77
N ALA A 411 -15.43 8.09 -4.48
CA ALA A 411 -15.83 9.01 -5.52
C ALA A 411 -16.54 8.22 -6.64
N GLU A 412 -17.75 8.65 -7.02
CA GLU A 412 -18.39 8.15 -8.24
C GLU A 412 -17.42 8.32 -9.41
N ALA A 413 -17.29 7.26 -10.20
CA ALA A 413 -16.41 7.18 -11.35
C ALA A 413 -17.00 8.00 -12.52
N ASP A 414 -17.27 9.27 -12.28
CA ASP A 414 -17.88 10.15 -13.28
C ASP A 414 -16.97 11.32 -13.58
N LEU A 415 -16.78 11.52 -14.89
CA LEU A 415 -15.89 12.42 -15.61
C LEU A 415 -14.50 11.81 -15.89
N GLU A 416 -14.38 11.13 -17.04
CA GLU A 416 -13.09 11.08 -17.73
C GLU A 416 -12.61 12.53 -17.93
N PRO A 417 -11.45 12.92 -17.38
CA PRO A 417 -10.94 14.26 -17.60
C PRO A 417 -10.64 14.42 -19.10
N VAL A 418 -11.36 15.30 -19.77
CA VAL A 418 -10.99 15.77 -21.11
C VAL A 418 -9.60 16.37 -20.98
N LEU A 419 -8.60 15.72 -21.56
CA LEU A 419 -7.24 16.26 -21.60
C LEU A 419 -7.30 17.55 -22.43
N PRO A 420 -7.07 18.72 -21.82
CA PRO A 420 -7.02 19.95 -22.61
C PRO A 420 -5.83 19.85 -23.56
N GLN A 421 -6.00 20.29 -24.81
CA GLN A 421 -4.90 20.34 -25.78
C GLN A 421 -3.70 21.07 -25.18
N ASP A 422 -2.49 20.61 -25.49
CA ASP A 422 -1.27 21.28 -25.05
C ASP A 422 -1.27 22.73 -25.56
N PRO A 423 -0.82 23.70 -24.74
CA PRO A 423 -0.87 25.09 -25.14
C PRO A 423 0.09 25.28 -26.31
N GLU A 424 -0.30 26.05 -27.31
CA GLU A 424 0.63 26.50 -28.34
C GLU A 424 1.74 27.32 -27.68
N VAL A 425 2.99 27.01 -28.03
CA VAL A 425 4.17 27.70 -27.50
C VAL A 425 4.98 28.24 -28.66
N ASN A 426 5.09 29.57 -28.72
CA ASN A 426 5.90 30.25 -29.74
C ASN A 426 7.36 30.46 -29.29
N LEU A 427 7.64 30.28 -28.00
CA LEU A 427 8.98 30.35 -27.41
C LEU A 427 9.68 28.99 -27.49
N ALA A 428 10.93 28.95 -27.93
CA ALA A 428 11.73 27.72 -27.99
C ALA A 428 12.09 27.20 -26.58
N ILE A 429 11.18 26.47 -25.95
CA ILE A 429 11.39 25.86 -24.63
C ILE A 429 11.54 24.35 -24.73
N THR A 430 12.32 23.79 -23.81
CA THR A 430 12.43 22.34 -23.62
C THR A 430 11.56 21.89 -22.46
N ASN A 431 11.30 20.59 -22.34
CA ASN A 431 10.62 20.00 -21.19
C ASN A 431 11.26 20.34 -19.83
N ARG A 432 12.54 20.72 -19.81
CA ARG A 432 13.28 21.10 -18.60
C ARG A 432 13.29 22.60 -18.32
N SER A 433 12.78 23.43 -19.24
CA SER A 433 12.73 24.88 -19.06
C SER A 433 11.83 25.24 -17.88
N GLY A 434 12.29 26.11 -17.01
CA GLY A 434 11.54 26.60 -15.85
C GLY A 434 12.41 27.53 -14.99
N PRO A 435 11.84 28.14 -13.94
CA PRO A 435 10.46 27.96 -13.45
C PRO A 435 9.42 28.51 -14.43
N ILE A 436 8.26 27.89 -14.49
CA ILE A 436 7.11 28.39 -15.25
C ILE A 436 6.15 29.04 -14.27
N VAL A 437 5.88 30.33 -14.45
CA VAL A 437 4.89 31.09 -13.71
C VAL A 437 3.58 31.04 -14.49
N ILE A 438 2.51 30.66 -13.81
CA ILE A 438 1.16 30.68 -14.36
C ILE A 438 0.39 31.77 -13.64
N GLU A 439 -0.20 32.67 -14.40
CA GLU A 439 -1.12 33.71 -13.91
C GLU A 439 -2.48 33.49 -14.55
N LEU A 440 -3.52 33.44 -13.70
CA LEU A 440 -4.91 33.35 -14.13
C LEU A 440 -5.63 34.61 -13.67
N VAL A 441 -6.22 35.32 -14.62
CA VAL A 441 -6.98 36.55 -14.37
C VAL A 441 -8.47 36.21 -14.40
N TYR A 442 -9.16 36.55 -13.31
CA TYR A 442 -10.58 36.33 -13.11
C TYR A 442 -11.29 37.67 -12.97
N HIS A 443 -12.45 37.80 -13.61
CA HIS A 443 -13.35 38.95 -13.47
C HIS A 443 -14.57 38.55 -12.64
N VAL A 444 -14.67 39.08 -11.43
CA VAL A 444 -15.66 38.68 -10.41
C VAL A 444 -16.38 39.91 -9.90
N CYS A 445 -17.71 39.86 -9.87
CA CYS A 445 -18.54 40.95 -9.34
C CYS A 445 -18.18 41.24 -7.86
N ALA A 446 -18.30 42.50 -7.45
CA ALA A 446 -17.95 42.91 -6.08
C ALA A 446 -18.74 42.14 -5.01
N ASP A 447 -20.00 41.80 -5.29
CA ASP A 447 -20.91 41.08 -4.39
C ASP A 447 -20.48 39.61 -4.16
N ASP A 448 -19.89 38.98 -5.19
CA ASP A 448 -19.45 37.57 -5.16
C ASP A 448 -18.00 37.40 -4.65
N ALA A 449 -17.31 38.51 -4.38
CA ALA A 449 -15.88 38.53 -4.08
C ALA A 449 -15.48 37.64 -2.88
N ARG A 450 -16.32 37.58 -1.84
CA ARG A 450 -16.06 36.76 -0.65
C ARG A 450 -16.21 35.27 -0.94
N GLU A 451 -17.29 34.90 -1.64
CA GLU A 451 -17.51 33.51 -2.02
C GLU A 451 -16.44 33.02 -3.00
N PHE A 452 -16.00 33.89 -3.91
CA PHE A 452 -14.90 33.59 -4.82
C PHE A 452 -13.59 33.37 -4.07
N TYR A 453 -13.25 34.22 -3.10
CA TYR A 453 -12.06 34.03 -2.27
C TYR A 453 -12.09 32.69 -1.52
N ASP A 454 -13.23 32.32 -0.93
CA ASP A 454 -13.40 31.04 -0.24
C ASP A 454 -13.29 29.83 -1.20
N ALA A 455 -13.78 29.97 -2.43
CA ALA A 455 -13.58 28.97 -3.49
C ALA A 455 -12.09 28.83 -3.86
N MET A 456 -11.37 29.96 -3.95
CA MET A 456 -9.94 29.97 -4.30
C MET A 456 -9.04 29.46 -3.17
N GLN A 457 -9.44 29.58 -1.91
CA GLN A 457 -8.73 28.90 -0.81
C GLN A 457 -8.70 27.38 -0.99
N LYS A 458 -9.79 26.79 -1.51
CA LYS A 458 -9.82 25.35 -1.85
C LYS A 458 -8.92 25.06 -3.05
N MET A 459 -8.87 25.96 -4.02
CA MET A 459 -7.98 25.86 -5.19
C MET A 459 -6.51 25.78 -4.80
N ARG A 460 -6.07 26.57 -3.80
CA ARG A 460 -4.70 26.56 -3.29
C ARG A 460 -4.21 25.16 -2.92
N ALA A 461 -5.01 24.40 -2.18
CA ALA A 461 -4.65 23.04 -1.77
C ALA A 461 -4.49 22.11 -2.99
N ILE A 462 -5.37 22.26 -3.99
CA ILE A 462 -5.34 21.49 -5.24
C ILE A 462 -4.08 21.82 -6.05
N ARG A 463 -3.72 23.11 -6.18
CA ARG A 463 -2.50 23.56 -6.87
C ARG A 463 -1.25 22.98 -6.23
N HIS A 464 -1.15 23.04 -4.90
CA HIS A 464 -0.02 22.45 -4.17
C HIS A 464 0.08 20.94 -4.32
N ARG A 465 -1.06 20.24 -4.24
CA ARG A 465 -1.15 18.79 -4.43
C ARG A 465 -0.64 18.34 -5.80
N ASN A 466 -0.94 19.09 -6.87
CA ASN A 466 -0.58 18.73 -8.24
C ASN A 466 0.85 19.16 -8.64
N GLY A 467 1.61 19.80 -7.74
CA GLY A 467 3.01 20.15 -7.94
C GLY A 467 3.30 21.64 -8.01
N GLY A 468 2.28 22.49 -7.99
CA GLY A 468 2.42 23.94 -7.92
C GLY A 468 3.01 24.40 -6.59
N PHE A 469 3.79 25.46 -6.60
CA PHE A 469 4.33 26.11 -5.40
C PHE A 469 4.26 27.64 -5.54
N ALA A 470 4.57 28.36 -4.46
CA ALA A 470 4.48 29.83 -4.40
C ALA A 470 3.11 30.37 -4.88
N TRP A 471 2.03 29.70 -4.46
CA TRP A 471 0.67 30.10 -4.82
C TRP A 471 0.29 31.38 -4.08
N SER A 472 -0.29 32.33 -4.82
CA SER A 472 -0.90 33.55 -4.28
C SER A 472 -2.17 33.89 -5.04
N ILE A 473 -3.05 34.62 -4.38
CA ILE A 473 -4.19 35.26 -5.00
C ILE A 473 -4.18 36.73 -4.61
N SER A 474 -4.30 37.62 -5.60
CA SER A 474 -4.23 39.06 -5.43
C SER A 474 -5.48 39.72 -6.01
N ARG A 475 -5.89 40.84 -5.44
CA ARG A 475 -6.98 41.67 -5.94
C ARG A 475 -6.40 42.97 -6.48
N ASN A 476 -6.84 43.39 -7.66
CA ASN A 476 -6.31 44.60 -8.28
C ASN A 476 -6.83 45.85 -7.53
N ILE A 477 -5.92 46.79 -7.25
CA ILE A 477 -6.20 48.00 -6.47
C ILE A 477 -6.99 49.02 -7.30
N ARG A 478 -6.74 49.08 -8.61
CA ARG A 478 -7.42 50.01 -9.53
C ARG A 478 -8.80 49.50 -9.92
N ASP A 479 -8.93 48.20 -10.14
CA ASP A 479 -10.19 47.56 -10.48
C ASP A 479 -10.44 46.37 -9.53
N PRO A 480 -11.25 46.54 -8.47
CA PRO A 480 -11.49 45.51 -7.48
C PRO A 480 -12.30 44.32 -8.02
N GLU A 481 -12.83 44.36 -9.25
CA GLU A 481 -13.44 43.18 -9.88
C GLU A 481 -12.40 42.22 -10.45
N ILE A 482 -11.14 42.63 -10.58
CA ILE A 482 -10.06 41.82 -11.14
C ILE A 482 -9.31 41.09 -10.02
N TRP A 483 -9.29 39.76 -10.12
CA TRP A 483 -8.52 38.86 -9.26
C TRP A 483 -7.45 38.13 -10.06
N VAL A 484 -6.25 37.99 -9.50
CA VAL A 484 -5.13 37.32 -10.14
C VAL A 484 -4.64 36.17 -9.26
N GLU A 485 -4.82 34.94 -9.72
CA GLU A 485 -4.15 33.76 -9.14
C GLU A 485 -2.78 33.62 -9.79
N ARG A 486 -1.73 33.46 -8.98
CA ARG A 486 -0.37 33.20 -9.45
C ARG A 486 0.19 31.96 -8.78
N TYR A 487 0.82 31.07 -9.53
CA TYR A 487 1.58 29.94 -8.98
C TYR A 487 2.72 29.54 -9.91
N GLN A 488 3.66 28.75 -9.38
CA GLN A 488 4.85 28.32 -10.10
C GLN A 488 4.92 26.80 -10.27
N CYS A 489 5.44 26.35 -11.41
CA CYS A 489 5.81 24.98 -11.69
C CYS A 489 7.33 24.90 -11.92
N PRO A 490 8.03 23.85 -11.43
CA PRO A 490 9.50 23.80 -11.55
C PRO A 490 9.99 23.74 -12.99
N THR A 491 9.24 23.08 -13.88
CA THR A 491 9.57 22.94 -15.29
C THR A 491 8.32 22.91 -16.18
N TRP A 492 8.51 23.10 -17.48
CA TRP A 492 7.45 23.01 -18.50
C TRP A 492 6.76 21.65 -18.48
N ILE A 493 7.53 20.56 -18.37
CA ILE A 493 6.91 19.23 -18.28
C ILE A 493 6.10 19.04 -17.00
N ASP A 494 6.51 19.66 -15.89
CA ASP A 494 5.73 19.62 -14.64
C ASP A 494 4.39 20.37 -14.78
N TYR A 495 4.38 21.48 -15.53
CA TYR A 495 3.15 22.21 -15.86
C TYR A 495 2.23 21.40 -16.80
N LEU A 496 2.76 20.82 -17.88
CA LEU A 496 1.98 19.94 -18.78
C LEU A 496 1.41 18.72 -18.03
N ARG A 497 2.24 18.13 -17.14
CA ARG A 497 1.80 17.07 -16.22
C ARG A 497 0.69 17.56 -15.32
N GLN A 498 0.78 18.74 -14.72
CA GLN A 498 -0.29 19.27 -13.87
C GLN A 498 -1.63 19.37 -14.62
N ARG A 499 -1.65 19.85 -15.87
CA ARG A 499 -2.87 19.96 -16.69
C ARG A 499 -3.51 18.61 -17.01
N SER A 500 -2.68 17.61 -17.31
CA SER A 500 -3.10 16.24 -17.61
C SER A 500 -3.54 15.45 -16.36
N ARG A 501 -3.36 16.01 -15.15
CA ARG A 501 -3.67 15.38 -13.86
C ARG A 501 -4.98 15.87 -13.23
N SER A 502 -5.87 16.44 -14.03
CA SER A 502 -7.15 16.97 -13.57
C SER A 502 -7.96 15.91 -12.81
N THR A 503 -8.37 16.22 -11.59
CA THR A 503 -9.21 15.35 -10.74
C THR A 503 -10.66 15.83 -10.75
N PRO A 504 -11.68 14.97 -10.50
CA PRO A 504 -13.08 15.43 -10.42
C PRO A 504 -13.32 16.53 -9.39
N GLU A 505 -12.59 16.49 -8.26
CA GLU A 505 -12.60 17.55 -7.26
C GLU A 505 -12.07 18.88 -7.82
N GLU A 506 -11.02 18.83 -8.63
CA GLU A 506 -10.46 20.00 -9.32
C GLU A 506 -11.42 20.55 -10.37
N ILE A 507 -12.07 19.68 -11.15
CA ILE A 507 -13.11 20.10 -12.12
C ILE A 507 -14.25 20.82 -11.39
N ARG A 508 -14.74 20.27 -10.26
CA ARG A 508 -15.79 20.92 -9.46
C ARG A 508 -15.33 22.24 -8.85
N ALA A 509 -14.09 22.31 -8.35
CA ALA A 509 -13.53 23.54 -7.80
C ALA A 509 -13.39 24.62 -8.89
N HIS A 510 -12.94 24.24 -10.09
CA HIS A 510 -12.86 25.14 -11.25
C HIS A 510 -14.24 25.60 -11.71
N ALA A 511 -15.21 24.68 -11.77
CA ALA A 511 -16.59 25.00 -12.13
C ALA A 511 -17.23 25.98 -11.13
N ARG A 512 -17.00 25.79 -9.82
CA ARG A 512 -17.48 26.72 -8.79
C ARG A 512 -16.84 28.10 -8.91
N ALA A 513 -15.53 28.17 -9.13
CA ALA A 513 -14.86 29.45 -9.37
C ALA A 513 -15.37 30.14 -10.65
N ARG A 514 -15.63 29.36 -11.71
CA ARG A 514 -16.18 29.86 -12.99
C ARG A 514 -17.62 30.35 -12.88
N ALA A 515 -18.45 29.73 -12.04
CA ALA A 515 -19.83 30.15 -11.83
C ALA A 515 -19.95 31.54 -11.19
N LEU A 516 -18.89 32.02 -10.52
CA LEU A 516 -18.82 33.33 -9.88
C LEU A 516 -18.20 34.40 -10.80
N LEU A 517 -17.92 34.06 -12.06
CA LEU A 517 -17.39 35.02 -13.02
C LEU A 517 -18.50 35.92 -13.55
N LYS A 518 -18.10 37.14 -13.89
CA LYS A 518 -18.98 38.11 -14.54
C LYS A 518 -19.49 37.53 -15.87
N PRO A 519 -20.79 37.64 -16.17
CA PRO A 519 -21.34 37.13 -17.43
C PRO A 519 -20.59 37.67 -18.65
N GLY A 520 -20.22 36.78 -19.58
CA GLY A 520 -19.48 37.14 -20.79
C GLY A 520 -17.96 37.26 -20.62
N THR A 521 -17.41 36.98 -19.43
CA THR A 521 -15.96 36.90 -19.20
C THR A 521 -15.47 35.45 -19.14
N ASP A 522 -14.22 35.20 -19.56
CA ASP A 522 -13.53 33.92 -19.36
C ASP A 522 -12.18 34.17 -18.66
N VAL A 523 -11.60 33.10 -18.13
CA VAL A 523 -10.34 33.15 -17.39
C VAL A 523 -9.17 33.34 -18.35
N GLU A 524 -8.48 34.47 -18.26
CA GLU A 524 -7.28 34.71 -19.04
C GLU A 524 -6.10 33.94 -18.40
N VAL A 525 -5.42 33.09 -19.16
CA VAL A 525 -4.27 32.30 -18.66
C VAL A 525 -2.98 32.76 -19.31
N ARG A 526 -2.12 33.40 -18.51
CA ARG A 526 -0.76 33.81 -18.90
C ARG A 526 0.26 32.80 -18.40
N ARG A 527 1.25 32.49 -19.25
CA ARG A 527 2.31 31.51 -18.98
C ARG A 527 3.63 32.18 -19.22
N LEU A 528 4.41 32.37 -18.17
CA LEU A 528 5.66 33.10 -18.22
C LEU A 528 6.81 32.16 -17.85
N LEU A 529 7.91 32.22 -18.60
CA LEU A 529 9.16 31.59 -18.21
C LEU A 529 9.92 32.56 -17.31
N GLU A 530 10.03 32.23 -16.03
CA GLU A 530 10.73 33.08 -15.06
C GLU A 530 12.25 32.96 -15.27
N ARG A 531 12.92 34.10 -15.38
CA ARG A 531 14.38 34.20 -15.51
C ARG A 531 14.90 35.01 -14.31
N PRO A 532 15.35 34.34 -13.24
CA PRO A 532 15.99 35.04 -12.13
C PRO A 532 17.22 35.80 -12.63
N PHE A 533 17.47 36.99 -12.10
CA PHE A 533 18.67 37.75 -12.42
C PHE A 533 19.94 36.89 -12.21
N GLY A 534 20.81 36.84 -13.22
CA GLY A 534 22.05 36.04 -13.21
C GLY A 534 21.94 34.60 -13.76
N SER A 535 20.75 34.11 -14.14
CA SER A 535 20.58 32.74 -14.64
C SER A 535 20.86 32.57 -16.14
N VAL A 536 20.97 33.66 -16.90
CA VAL A 536 21.20 33.63 -18.35
C VAL A 536 22.67 33.94 -18.61
N ARG A 537 23.48 32.91 -18.89
CA ARG A 537 24.76 33.11 -19.57
C ARG A 537 24.45 33.38 -21.04
N TRP A 538 24.37 34.65 -21.40
CA TRP A 538 24.37 35.05 -22.80
C TRP A 538 25.62 34.48 -23.47
N LYS A 539 25.43 33.57 -24.42
CA LYS A 539 26.46 33.19 -25.38
C LYS A 539 26.17 34.02 -26.63
N GLU A 540 27.19 34.59 -27.25
CA GLU A 540 27.06 35.45 -28.45
C GLU A 540 26.30 34.82 -29.62
N ASN A 541 26.13 33.48 -29.62
CA ASN A 541 25.39 32.74 -30.66
C ASN A 541 24.00 32.25 -30.22
N ALA A 542 23.48 32.69 -29.07
CA ALA A 542 22.11 32.39 -28.68
C ALA A 542 21.18 33.34 -29.44
N LEU A 543 20.31 32.78 -30.31
CA LEU A 543 19.28 33.54 -31.01
C LEU A 543 18.42 34.30 -29.98
N ASP A 544 18.20 35.59 -30.23
CA ASP A 544 17.23 36.43 -29.51
C ASP A 544 15.82 35.87 -29.75
N VAL A 545 15.38 34.94 -28.92
CA VAL A 545 13.99 34.45 -28.87
C VAL A 545 13.53 34.25 -27.43
#